data_AF-A0A3R8Y2L6-F1
#
_entry.id   AF-A0A3R8Y2L6-F1
#
_cell.length_a   1.000
_cell.length_b   1.000
_cell.length_c   1.000
_cell.angle_alpha   90.00
_cell.angle_beta   90.00
_cell.angle_gamma   90.00
#
_symmetry.space_group_name_H-M   'P 1'
#
loop_
_entity.id
_entity.type
_entity.pdbx_description
1 polymer ?
#
loop_
_entity_poly.entity_id
_entity_poly.type
_entity_poly.pdbx_seq_one_letter_code
_entity_poly.pdbx_strand_id
1 'polypeptide(L)' 'MPHTPSRHLAEGPRVGIRHFTYEDAAEFTARARESKELHQPWLFPPDSESAYLAYAGRLIEDPTKAG' A
#
# COMPACT_ATOMS: atom_id res chain seq x y z
N MET A 1 -20.26 -9.52 -21.65
CA MET A 1 -20.55 -9.01 -20.30
C MET A 1 -19.28 -8.35 -19.79
N PRO A 2 -19.29 -7.08 -19.35
CA PRO A 2 -18.12 -6.50 -18.73
C PRO A 2 -17.85 -7.25 -17.42
N HIS A 3 -16.67 -7.86 -17.29
CA HIS A 3 -16.22 -8.41 -16.02
C HIS A 3 -15.84 -7.22 -15.14
N THR A 4 -16.60 -6.96 -14.07
CA THR A 4 -16.11 -6.08 -13.01
C THR A 4 -14.84 -6.73 -12.46
N PRO A 5 -13.68 -6.06 -12.51
CA PRO A 5 -12.46 -6.63 -11.95
C PRO A 5 -12.69 -6.91 -10.46
N SER A 6 -12.24 -8.08 -10.01
CA SER A 6 -12.25 -8.41 -8.58
C SER A 6 -11.47 -7.34 -7.81
N ARG A 7 -11.92 -7.03 -6.59
CA ARG A 7 -11.20 -6.11 -5.69
C ARG A 7 -9.80 -6.62 -5.35
N HIS A 8 -9.60 -7.94 -5.35
CA HIS A 8 -8.32 -8.57 -5.05
C HIS A 8 -7.67 -9.14 -6.32
N LEU A 9 -6.36 -8.97 -6.41
CA LEU A 9 -5.48 -9.59 -7.41
C LEU A 9 -5.29 -11.09 -7.13
N ALA A 10 -5.21 -11.44 -5.85
CA ALA A 10 -5.20 -12.80 -5.35
C ALA A 10 -5.77 -12.82 -3.94
N GLU A 11 -6.46 -13.89 -3.58
CA GLU A 11 -7.03 -14.06 -2.25
C GLU A 11 -6.95 -15.51 -1.80
N GLY A 12 -6.77 -15.69 -0.49
CA GLY A 12 -6.85 -16.96 0.20
C GLY A 12 -7.72 -16.84 1.44
N PRO A 13 -7.86 -17.90 2.25
CA PRO A 13 -8.81 -17.93 3.36
C PRO A 13 -8.61 -16.86 4.44
N ARG A 14 -7.45 -16.20 4.47
CA ARG A 14 -7.08 -15.21 5.50
C ARG A 14 -6.49 -13.92 4.95
N VAL A 15 -6.15 -13.87 3.66
CA VAL A 15 -5.34 -12.78 3.08
C VAL A 15 -5.88 -12.45 1.70
N GLY A 16 -6.05 -11.17 1.42
CA GLY A 16 -6.29 -10.63 0.10
C GLY A 16 -5.14 -9.71 -0.31
N ILE A 17 -4.71 -9.81 -1.55
CA ILE A 17 -3.75 -8.92 -2.19
C ILE A 17 -4.53 -8.01 -3.11
N ARG A 18 -4.33 -6.70 -3.01
CA ARG A 18 -4.97 -5.69 -3.85
C ARG A 18 -3.97 -4.59 -4.19
N HIS A 19 -4.30 -3.80 -5.20
CA HIS A 19 -3.60 -2.54 -5.43
C HIS A 19 -3.73 -1.61 -4.22
N PHE A 20 -2.68 -0.80 -4.01
CA PHE A 20 -2.70 0.30 -3.06
C PHE A 20 -3.73 1.34 -3.48
N THR A 21 -4.33 2.00 -2.50
CA THR A 21 -5.19 3.15 -2.73
C THR A 21 -4.82 4.29 -1.80
N TYR A 22 -5.19 5.52 -2.16
CA TYR A 22 -4.88 6.67 -1.31
C TYR A 22 -5.54 6.57 0.07
N GLU A 23 -6.67 5.87 0.18
CA GLU A 23 -7.40 5.64 1.42
C GLU A 23 -6.64 4.79 2.44
N ASP A 24 -5.58 4.08 2.04
CA ASP A 24 -4.79 3.22 2.93
C ASP A 24 -3.87 4.01 3.89
N ALA A 25 -3.76 5.32 3.71
CA ALA A 25 -2.78 6.17 4.38
C ALA A 25 -2.81 6.02 5.92
N ALA A 26 -4.00 6.03 6.52
CA ALA A 26 -4.16 5.97 7.97
C ALA A 26 -3.67 4.62 8.53
N GLU A 27 -4.07 3.51 7.92
CA GLU A 27 -3.67 2.17 8.37
C GLU A 27 -2.18 1.95 8.14
N PHE A 28 -1.69 2.26 6.94
CA PHE A 28 -0.29 2.07 6.56
C PHE A 28 0.64 2.82 7.52
N THR A 29 0.38 4.11 7.77
CA THR A 29 1.26 4.94 8.59
C THR A 29 1.22 4.55 10.06
N ALA A 30 0.08 4.07 10.57
CA ALA A 30 -0.01 3.50 11.92
C ALA A 30 0.87 2.25 12.06
N ARG A 31 0.75 1.27 11.14
CA ARG A 31 1.59 0.06 11.14
C ARG A 31 3.07 0.39 10.94
N ALA A 32 3.38 1.37 10.08
CA ALA A 32 4.74 1.83 9.85
C ALA A 32 5.39 2.36 11.15
N ARG A 33 4.66 3.16 11.94
CA ARG A 33 5.15 3.68 13.23
C ARG A 33 5.36 2.56 14.25
N GLU A 34 4.41 1.62 14.36
CA GLU A 34 4.53 0.46 15.25
C GLU A 34 5.74 -0.42 14.88
N SER A 35 6.01 -0.56 13.59
CA SER A 35 7.05 -1.44 13.04
C SER A 35 8.45 -0.80 13.06
N LYS A 36 8.54 0.52 13.24
CA LYS A 36 9.77 1.32 13.05
C LYS A 36 10.94 0.81 13.87
N GLU A 37 10.71 0.46 15.13
CA GLU A 37 11.78 0.05 16.03
C GLU A 37 12.45 -1.27 15.62
N LEU A 38 11.69 -2.14 14.95
CA LEU A 38 12.11 -3.49 14.57
C LEU A 38 12.90 -3.51 13.24
N HIS A 39 12.70 -2.52 12.37
CA HIS A 39 13.16 -2.58 10.97
C HIS A 39 14.27 -1.57 10.63
N GLN A 40 14.66 -0.74 11.58
CA GLN A 40 15.83 0.12 11.43
C GLN A 40 17.13 -0.71 11.38
N PRO A 41 18.10 -0.38 10.49
CA PRO A 41 18.12 0.78 9.59
C PRO A 41 17.61 0.51 8.16
N TRP A 42 17.09 -0.68 7.86
CA TRP A 42 16.92 -1.13 6.48
C TRP A 42 15.70 -0.57 5.75
N LEU A 43 14.68 -0.11 6.48
CA LEU A 43 13.47 0.46 5.87
C LEU A 43 12.90 1.61 6.71
N PHE A 44 12.72 2.76 6.07
CA PHE A 44 11.92 3.88 6.60
C PHE A 44 10.65 4.02 5.75
N PRO A 45 9.60 3.22 6.03
CA PRO A 45 8.32 3.39 5.36
C PRO A 45 7.75 4.79 5.69
N PRO A 46 6.95 5.38 4.78
CA PRO A 46 6.21 6.60 5.10
C PRO A 46 5.45 6.48 6.43
N ASP A 47 5.79 7.32 7.40
CA ASP A 47 5.16 7.34 8.73
C ASP A 47 4.26 8.57 8.92
N SER A 48 3.93 9.27 7.84
CA SER A 48 2.96 10.37 7.79
C SER A 48 2.06 10.25 6.55
N GLU A 49 0.84 10.77 6.64
CA GLU A 49 -0.13 10.69 5.54
C GLU A 49 0.38 11.37 4.28
N SER A 50 0.98 12.56 4.39
CA SER A 50 1.53 13.28 3.23
C SER A 50 2.66 12.51 2.53
N ALA A 51 3.56 11.88 3.31
CA ALA A 51 4.61 11.03 2.76
C ALA A 51 4.03 9.77 2.10
N TYR A 52 2.97 9.20 2.68
CA TYR A 52 2.26 8.07 2.08
C TYR A 52 1.62 8.47 0.76
N LEU A 53 0.89 9.59 0.69
CA LEU A 53 0.24 10.05 -0.54
C LEU A 53 1.26 10.29 -1.66
N ALA A 54 2.41 10.90 -1.35
CA ALA A 54 3.49 11.10 -2.31
C ALA A 54 4.16 9.78 -2.75
N TYR A 55 4.21 8.77 -1.88
CA TYR A 55 4.68 7.43 -2.21
C TYR A 55 3.67 6.67 -3.09
N ALA A 56 2.41 6.64 -2.67
CA ALA A 56 1.32 5.97 -3.38
C ALA A 56 1.09 6.58 -4.77
N GLY A 57 1.12 7.91 -4.90
CA GLY A 57 0.94 8.57 -6.19
C GLY A 57 1.98 8.15 -7.22
N ARG A 58 3.26 8.05 -6.82
CA ARG A 58 4.33 7.54 -7.71
C ARG A 58 4.09 6.11 -8.20
N LEU A 59 3.41 5.27 -7.42
CA LEU A 59 3.14 3.88 -7.79
C LEU A 59 1.82 3.71 -8.56
N ILE A 60 0.80 4.48 -8.20
CA ILE A 60 -0.53 4.43 -8.81
C ILE A 60 -0.51 5.10 -10.20
N GLU A 61 0.21 6.22 -10.33
CA GLU A 61 0.18 7.04 -11.55
C GLU A 61 1.21 6.61 -12.61
N ASP A 62 2.22 5.82 -12.24
CA ASP A 62 3.23 5.29 -13.17
C ASP A 62 2.81 3.89 -13.67
N PRO A 63 2.38 3.75 -14.94
CA PRO A 63 1.95 2.45 -15.46
C PRO A 63 3.05 1.39 -15.49
N THR A 64 4.33 1.79 -15.46
CA THR A 64 5.46 0.85 -15.40
C THR A 64 5.64 0.23 -14.01
N LYS A 65 4.95 0.77 -13.00
CA LYS A 65 4.90 0.26 -11.62
C LYS A 65 3.64 -0.56 -11.34
N ALA A 66 2.74 -0.67 -12.31
CA ALA A 66 1.59 -1.55 -12.20
C ALA A 66 2.07 -3.01 -12.20
N GLY A 67 1.98 -3.65 -11.03
CA GLY A 67 2.28 -5.06 -10.78
C GLY A 67 1.15 -5.74 -10.04
#